data_AF-A0A7K0S0Y2-F1
#
_entry.id   AF-A0A7K0S0Y2-F1
#
_cell.length_a   1.000
_cell.length_b   1.000
_cell.length_c   1.000
_cell.angle_alpha   90.00
_cell.angle_beta   90.00
_cell.angle_gamma   90.00
#
_symmetry.space_group_name_H-M   'P 1'
#
loop_
_entity.id
_entity.type
_entity.pdbx_description
1 polymer ?
#
loop_
_entity_poly.entity_id
_entity_poly.type
_entity_poly.pdbx_seq_one_letter_code
_entity_poly.pdbx_strand_id
1 'polypeptide(L)'
;RLGSGRAPIAALLDAGATVALGTDGAASSDNHDLWDCAKLAALIHTDGASWVDSDQAFVMATIGGAAVAGGPALLGRLEVGAPADIVLIERDSLWLSGAQQIVASLVLSNGGRGIRHVLVGGRPVLRDGELTLVDEQQTINKLREQTEARRESVANPSDRTRDAMRHMEQVRAAVAGSGAKDGKAMQFVGLAGRA
;
A
#
# COMPACT_ATOMS: atom_id res chain seq x y z
N ARG A 1 -1.93 4.65 -12.76
CA ARG A 1 -2.34 5.98 -12.24
C ARG A 1 -1.08 6.71 -11.75
N LEU A 2 -1.07 8.05 -11.75
CA LEU A 2 0.10 8.95 -11.62
C LEU A 2 1.19 8.84 -12.70
N GLY A 3 1.46 7.65 -13.23
CA GLY A 3 2.42 7.45 -14.32
C GLY A 3 3.89 7.48 -13.90
N SER A 4 4.17 7.35 -12.60
CA SER A 4 5.49 7.52 -11.98
C SER A 4 6.54 6.47 -12.36
N GLY A 5 6.14 5.37 -13.01
CA GLY A 5 7.02 4.26 -13.37
C GLY A 5 6.99 3.10 -12.37
N ARG A 6 7.99 2.21 -12.48
CA ARG A 6 8.13 0.99 -11.68
C ARG A 6 9.42 1.04 -10.86
N ALA A 7 9.31 0.85 -9.55
CA ALA A 7 10.49 0.79 -8.68
C ALA A 7 11.38 -0.44 -9.00
N PRO A 8 12.71 -0.33 -8.90
CA PRO A 8 13.63 -1.43 -9.18
C PRO A 8 13.75 -2.39 -7.97
N ILE A 9 12.63 -2.99 -7.54
CA ILE A 9 12.55 -3.79 -6.32
C ILE A 9 13.57 -4.93 -6.30
N ALA A 10 13.69 -5.71 -7.38
CA ALA A 10 14.66 -6.81 -7.46
C ALA A 10 16.10 -6.35 -7.20
N ALA A 11 16.54 -5.29 -7.89
CA ALA A 11 17.88 -4.73 -7.70
C ALA A 11 18.12 -4.18 -6.27
N LEU A 12 17.08 -3.64 -5.61
CA LEU A 12 17.17 -3.21 -4.22
C LEU A 12 17.35 -4.40 -3.28
N LEU A 13 16.60 -5.49 -3.50
CA LEU A 13 16.71 -6.72 -2.72
C LEU A 13 18.09 -7.37 -2.92
N ASP A 14 18.59 -7.44 -4.15
CA ASP A 14 19.92 -7.96 -4.48
C ASP A 14 21.05 -7.14 -3.83
N ALA A 15 20.83 -5.83 -3.67
CA ALA A 15 21.75 -4.94 -2.96
C ALA A 15 21.65 -5.04 -1.42
N GLY A 16 20.78 -5.91 -0.89
CA GLY A 16 20.57 -6.11 0.54
C GLY A 16 19.70 -5.05 1.21
N ALA A 17 18.99 -4.23 0.44
CA ALA A 17 18.07 -3.25 1.00
C ALA A 17 16.82 -3.92 1.58
N THR A 18 16.33 -3.39 2.70
CA THR A 18 14.99 -3.75 3.20
C THR A 18 13.93 -2.97 2.43
N VAL A 19 12.98 -3.69 1.84
CA VAL A 19 11.86 -3.10 1.09
C VAL A 19 10.55 -3.37 1.83
N ALA A 20 9.65 -2.39 1.81
CA ALA A 20 8.31 -2.48 2.37
C ALA A 20 7.27 -2.10 1.32
N LEU A 21 6.06 -2.62 1.48
CA LEU A 21 4.91 -2.24 0.66
C LEU A 21 4.08 -1.16 1.36
N GLY A 22 3.54 -0.23 0.57
CA GLY A 22 2.64 0.79 1.04
C GLY A 22 1.55 1.05 0.01
N THR A 23 0.33 1.29 0.47
CA THR A 23 -0.83 1.52 -0.41
C THR A 23 -0.81 2.90 -1.06
N ASP A 24 -0.04 3.86 -0.53
CA ASP A 24 -0.24 5.30 -0.77
C ASP A 24 -1.65 5.77 -0.33
N GLY A 25 -1.99 7.04 -0.58
CA GLY A 25 -3.27 7.62 -0.21
C GLY A 25 -4.46 7.16 -1.08
N ALA A 26 -5.67 7.24 -0.54
CA ALA A 26 -6.90 6.92 -1.27
C ALA A 26 -7.08 7.72 -2.58
N ALA A 27 -6.47 8.90 -2.69
CA ALA A 27 -6.51 9.74 -3.89
C ALA A 27 -5.58 9.29 -5.03
N SER A 28 -4.69 8.32 -4.79
CA SER A 28 -3.74 7.78 -5.78
C SER A 28 -3.80 6.25 -5.89
N SER A 29 -4.38 5.56 -4.92
CA SER A 29 -4.59 4.10 -4.89
C SER A 29 -6.05 3.64 -4.99
N ASP A 30 -7.01 4.48 -4.58
CA ASP A 30 -8.46 4.18 -4.47
C ASP A 30 -8.87 3.13 -3.42
N ASN A 31 -7.92 2.44 -2.79
CA ASN A 31 -8.18 1.58 -1.63
C ASN A 31 -6.99 1.59 -0.63
N HIS A 32 -7.16 0.86 0.47
CA HIS A 32 -6.11 0.60 1.47
C HIS A 32 -5.89 -0.91 1.65
N ASP A 33 -5.80 -1.65 0.54
CA ASP A 33 -5.58 -3.10 0.55
C ASP A 33 -4.10 -3.44 0.29
N LEU A 34 -3.39 -3.86 1.35
CA LEU A 34 -1.99 -4.26 1.26
C LEU A 34 -1.80 -5.61 0.53
N TRP A 35 -2.83 -6.46 0.45
CA TRP A 35 -2.77 -7.70 -0.32
C TRP A 35 -2.75 -7.43 -1.82
N ASP A 36 -3.50 -6.42 -2.27
CA ASP A 36 -3.42 -5.96 -3.66
C ASP A 36 -2.03 -5.41 -3.97
N CYS A 37 -1.41 -4.67 -3.04
CA CYS A 37 -0.02 -4.22 -3.18
C CYS A 37 0.96 -5.41 -3.28
N ALA A 38 0.80 -6.43 -2.43
CA ALA A 38 1.65 -7.62 -2.45
C ALA A 38 1.49 -8.42 -3.76
N LYS A 39 0.25 -8.60 -4.20
CA LYS A 39 -0.05 -9.22 -5.49
C LYS A 39 0.57 -8.46 -6.66
N LEU A 40 0.43 -7.14 -6.69
CA LEU A 40 1.03 -6.30 -7.72
C LEU A 40 2.56 -6.41 -7.68
N ALA A 41 3.16 -6.37 -6.49
CA ALA A 41 4.60 -6.55 -6.32
C ALA A 41 5.08 -7.84 -6.98
N ALA A 42 4.40 -8.97 -6.71
CA ALA A 42 4.75 -10.27 -7.26
C ALA A 42 4.50 -10.40 -8.78
N LEU A 43 3.50 -9.70 -9.33
CA LEU A 43 3.12 -9.84 -10.73
C LEU A 43 3.84 -8.87 -11.69
N ILE A 44 4.13 -7.64 -11.26
CA ILE A 44 4.63 -6.61 -12.17
C ILE A 44 6.14 -6.35 -12.03
N HIS A 45 6.77 -6.74 -10.92
CA HIS A 45 8.20 -6.53 -10.71
C HIS A 45 9.01 -7.74 -11.17
N THR A 46 9.26 -7.77 -12.48
CA THR A 46 10.16 -8.70 -13.15
C THR A 46 11.07 -7.96 -14.12
N ASP A 47 12.31 -8.40 -14.23
CA ASP A 47 13.28 -7.96 -15.26
C ASP A 47 13.40 -8.96 -16.43
N GLY A 48 12.55 -10.00 -16.46
CA GLY A 48 12.57 -11.08 -17.44
C GLY A 48 13.48 -12.26 -17.08
N ALA A 49 14.38 -12.11 -16.11
CA ALA A 49 15.25 -13.18 -15.60
C ALA A 49 14.94 -13.54 -14.13
N SER A 50 14.44 -12.58 -13.36
CA SER A 50 14.03 -12.68 -11.97
C SER A 50 12.66 -12.04 -11.76
N TRP A 51 11.97 -12.45 -10.71
CA TRP A 51 10.72 -11.88 -10.26
C TRP A 51 10.74 -11.74 -8.75
N VAL A 52 10.00 -10.75 -8.25
CA VAL A 52 9.61 -10.76 -6.84
C VAL A 52 8.67 -11.96 -6.64
N ASP A 53 9.08 -12.94 -5.85
CA ASP A 53 8.21 -14.07 -5.54
C ASP A 53 7.19 -13.73 -4.43
N SER A 54 6.23 -14.63 -4.20
CA SER A 54 5.18 -14.43 -3.19
C SER A 54 5.74 -14.37 -1.77
N ASP A 55 6.82 -15.09 -1.46
CA ASP A 55 7.43 -15.09 -0.14
C ASP A 55 8.12 -13.75 0.13
N GLN A 56 8.85 -13.22 -0.85
CA GLN A 56 9.42 -11.87 -0.82
C GLN A 56 8.33 -10.80 -0.68
N ALA A 57 7.24 -10.89 -1.46
CA ALA A 57 6.11 -9.98 -1.33
C ALA A 57 5.47 -10.02 0.07
N PHE A 58 5.32 -11.22 0.63
CA PHE A 58 4.79 -11.40 1.99
C PHE A 58 5.74 -10.85 3.05
N VAL A 59 7.05 -11.04 2.91
CA VAL A 59 8.09 -10.44 3.76
C VAL A 59 8.01 -8.91 3.71
N MET A 60 7.93 -8.31 2.52
CA MET A 60 7.81 -6.86 2.37
C MET A 60 6.51 -6.31 3.00
N ALA A 61 5.42 -7.09 3.00
CA ALA A 61 4.15 -6.73 3.64
C ALA A 61 4.15 -6.92 5.17
N THR A 62 5.12 -7.64 5.74
CA THR A 62 5.16 -8.00 7.17
C THR A 62 6.45 -7.50 7.83
N ILE A 63 7.46 -8.37 8.00
CA ILE A 63 8.71 -8.05 8.70
C ILE A 63 9.52 -6.95 8.00
N GLY A 64 9.47 -6.87 6.67
CA GLY A 64 10.09 -5.79 5.89
C GLY A 64 9.43 -4.44 6.17
N GLY A 65 8.09 -4.43 6.21
CA GLY A 65 7.30 -3.28 6.64
C GLY A 65 7.63 -2.84 8.06
N ALA A 66 7.69 -3.77 9.00
CA ALA A 66 8.05 -3.51 10.39
C ALA A 66 9.44 -2.87 10.54
N ALA A 67 10.43 -3.40 9.80
CA ALA A 67 11.79 -2.89 9.82
C ALA A 67 11.90 -1.47 9.21
N VAL A 68 11.27 -1.24 8.04
CA VAL A 68 11.27 0.10 7.39
C VAL A 68 10.55 1.14 8.24
N ALA A 69 9.49 0.75 8.94
CA ALA A 69 8.74 1.63 9.84
C ALA A 69 9.49 1.97 11.15
N GLY A 70 10.67 1.39 11.39
CA GLY A 70 11.41 1.56 12.64
C GLY A 70 10.73 0.90 13.84
N GLY A 71 9.94 -0.15 13.60
CA GLY A 71 9.25 -0.88 14.66
C GLY A 71 10.20 -1.69 15.56
N PRO A 72 9.69 -2.25 16.67
CA PRO A 72 10.45 -3.16 17.51
C PRO A 72 11.03 -4.34 16.70
N ALA A 73 12.20 -4.85 17.10
CA ALA A 73 12.92 -5.90 16.37
C ALA A 73 12.10 -7.19 16.10
N LEU A 74 11.10 -7.47 16.93
CA LEU A 74 10.23 -8.64 16.80
C LEU A 74 8.87 -8.34 16.14
N LEU A 75 8.59 -7.09 15.76
CA LEU A 75 7.35 -6.74 15.06
C LEU A 75 7.26 -7.46 13.72
N GLY A 76 6.06 -7.97 13.40
CA GLY A 76 5.81 -8.77 12.19
C GLY A 76 6.18 -10.26 12.32
N ARG A 77 6.66 -10.70 13.50
CA ARG A 77 7.05 -12.10 13.76
C ARG A 77 6.07 -12.76 14.73
N LEU A 78 5.82 -14.05 14.54
CA LEU A 78 5.06 -14.87 15.48
C LEU A 78 6.00 -15.67 16.37
N GLU A 79 6.61 -14.98 17.33
CA GLU A 79 7.65 -15.52 18.22
C GLU A 79 7.42 -15.03 19.66
N VAL A 80 7.94 -15.76 20.66
CA VAL A 80 7.82 -15.34 22.07
C VAL A 80 8.51 -13.99 22.27
N GLY A 81 7.79 -13.04 22.87
CA GLY A 81 8.27 -11.68 23.10
C GLY A 81 7.93 -10.67 21.98
N ALA A 82 7.41 -11.14 20.84
CA ALA A 82 6.87 -10.25 19.81
C ALA A 82 5.56 -9.58 20.26
N PRO A 83 5.23 -8.38 19.75
CA PRO A 83 3.88 -7.81 19.89
C PRO A 83 2.83 -8.78 19.35
N ALA A 84 1.69 -8.90 20.03
CA ALA A 84 0.57 -9.73 19.59
C ALA A 84 -0.25 -9.03 18.49
N ASP A 85 0.42 -8.72 17.38
CA ASP A 85 -0.14 -8.17 16.15
C ASP A 85 -0.40 -9.34 15.19
N ILE A 86 -1.64 -9.85 15.20
CA ILE A 86 -1.98 -11.15 14.61
C ILE A 86 -3.18 -10.99 13.69
N VAL A 87 -3.09 -11.54 12.48
CA VAL A 87 -4.19 -11.66 11.53
C VAL A 87 -4.57 -13.14 11.42
N LEU A 88 -5.83 -13.46 11.69
CA LEU A 88 -6.39 -14.80 11.56
C LEU A 88 -7.26 -14.86 10.31
N ILE A 89 -6.95 -15.80 9.43
CA ILE A 89 -7.55 -15.95 8.11
C ILE A 89 -8.26 -17.31 8.04
N GLU A 90 -9.51 -17.31 7.59
CA GLU A 90 -10.34 -18.50 7.43
C GLU A 90 -9.78 -19.39 6.30
N ARG A 91 -9.31 -20.58 6.68
CA ARG A 91 -8.75 -21.55 5.75
C ARG A 91 -9.84 -22.23 4.93
N ASP A 92 -10.98 -22.51 5.54
CA ASP A 92 -12.11 -23.18 4.91
C ASP A 92 -12.99 -22.18 4.17
N SER A 93 -12.35 -21.43 3.26
CA SER A 93 -12.95 -20.38 2.44
C SER A 93 -12.75 -20.66 0.95
N LEU A 94 -13.62 -20.09 0.12
CA LEU A 94 -13.58 -20.23 -1.34
C LEU A 94 -12.19 -19.91 -1.94
N TRP A 95 -11.42 -19.06 -1.28
CA TRP A 95 -10.13 -18.55 -1.75
C TRP A 95 -8.94 -19.43 -1.31
N LEU A 96 -9.07 -20.19 -0.22
CA LEU A 96 -7.94 -20.89 0.42
C LEU A 96 -8.14 -22.41 0.59
N SER A 97 -9.35 -22.94 0.42
CA SER A 97 -9.61 -24.39 0.61
C SER A 97 -8.77 -25.31 -0.31
N GLY A 98 -8.36 -24.82 -1.48
CA GLY A 98 -7.50 -25.55 -2.42
C GLY A 98 -6.00 -25.20 -2.34
N ALA A 99 -5.58 -24.36 -1.38
CA ALA A 99 -4.23 -23.83 -1.32
C ALA A 99 -3.19 -24.93 -1.01
N GLN A 100 -2.30 -25.21 -1.97
CA GLN A 100 -1.13 -26.08 -1.76
C GLN A 100 0.02 -25.32 -1.12
N GLN A 101 0.23 -24.07 -1.53
CA GLN A 101 1.26 -23.17 -1.01
C GLN A 101 0.57 -21.95 -0.38
N ILE A 102 0.46 -21.95 0.96
CA ILE A 102 -0.36 -20.97 1.69
C ILE A 102 0.06 -19.53 1.41
N VAL A 103 1.36 -19.20 1.50
CA VAL A 103 1.84 -17.82 1.26
C VAL A 103 1.54 -17.37 -0.16
N ALA A 104 1.82 -18.21 -1.16
CA ALA A 104 1.51 -17.91 -2.55
C ALA A 104 0.00 -17.70 -2.78
N SER A 105 -0.85 -18.53 -2.17
CA SER A 105 -2.30 -18.35 -2.25
C SER A 105 -2.77 -17.07 -1.55
N LEU A 106 -2.21 -16.72 -0.39
CA LEU A 106 -2.52 -15.47 0.31
C LEU A 106 -2.14 -14.25 -0.53
N VAL A 107 -0.95 -14.24 -1.13
CA VAL A 107 -0.49 -13.11 -1.95
C VAL A 107 -1.24 -13.03 -3.28
N LEU A 108 -1.32 -14.13 -4.04
CA LEU A 108 -1.81 -14.10 -5.42
C LEU A 108 -3.35 -14.16 -5.53
N SER A 109 -4.04 -14.72 -4.53
CA SER A 109 -5.51 -14.80 -4.51
C SER A 109 -6.18 -13.74 -3.65
N ASN A 110 -5.41 -12.78 -3.11
CA ASN A 110 -5.85 -11.76 -2.14
C ASN A 110 -6.46 -12.40 -0.87
N GLY A 111 -5.59 -12.75 0.07
CA GLY A 111 -5.93 -13.33 1.37
C GLY A 111 -6.76 -12.43 2.28
N GLY A 112 -6.85 -11.12 1.98
CA GLY A 112 -7.63 -10.15 2.74
C GLY A 112 -9.10 -10.52 2.87
N ARG A 113 -9.65 -11.19 1.85
CA ARG A 113 -11.04 -11.65 1.82
C ARG A 113 -11.37 -12.73 2.85
N GLY A 114 -10.37 -13.42 3.37
CA GLY A 114 -10.54 -14.46 4.37
C GLY A 114 -10.31 -13.98 5.81
N ILE A 115 -9.97 -12.71 6.03
CA ILE A 115 -9.64 -12.22 7.37
C ILE A 115 -10.87 -12.32 8.28
N ARG A 116 -10.75 -13.05 9.38
CA ARG A 116 -11.82 -13.27 10.37
C ARG A 116 -11.58 -12.54 11.68
N HIS A 117 -10.33 -12.50 12.13
CA HIS A 117 -9.95 -11.76 13.33
C HIS A 117 -8.64 -11.02 13.12
N VAL A 118 -8.51 -9.86 13.77
CA VAL A 118 -7.27 -9.08 13.81
C VAL A 118 -7.05 -8.63 15.24
N LEU A 119 -5.84 -8.84 15.74
CA LEU A 119 -5.37 -8.37 17.03
C LEU A 119 -4.22 -7.38 16.81
N VAL A 120 -4.20 -6.32 17.61
CA VAL A 120 -3.10 -5.35 17.68
C VAL A 120 -2.69 -5.19 19.14
N GLY A 121 -1.46 -5.55 19.48
CA GLY A 121 -0.97 -5.63 20.85
C GLY A 121 -1.81 -6.57 21.72
N GLY A 122 -2.40 -7.62 21.12
CA GLY A 122 -3.29 -8.56 21.79
C GLY A 122 -4.73 -8.05 21.99
N ARG A 123 -5.04 -6.81 21.58
CA ARG A 123 -6.40 -6.28 21.61
C ARG A 123 -7.12 -6.64 20.30
N PRO A 124 -8.28 -7.30 20.33
CA PRO A 124 -9.05 -7.53 19.12
C PRO A 124 -9.49 -6.19 18.54
N VAL A 125 -9.24 -5.98 17.25
CA VAL A 125 -9.70 -4.81 16.47
C VAL A 125 -10.72 -5.23 15.41
N LEU A 126 -10.63 -6.46 14.91
CA LEU A 126 -11.64 -7.15 14.13
C LEU A 126 -11.93 -8.49 14.81
N ARG A 127 -13.20 -8.82 15.00
CA ARG A 127 -13.62 -10.11 15.55
C ARG A 127 -14.79 -10.62 14.76
N ASP A 128 -14.69 -11.86 14.29
CA ASP A 128 -15.80 -12.49 13.60
C ASP A 128 -16.25 -11.71 12.34
N GLY A 129 -15.28 -11.11 11.63
CA GLY A 129 -15.53 -10.26 10.47
C GLY A 129 -16.12 -8.88 10.80
N GLU A 130 -16.32 -8.56 12.08
CA GLU A 130 -16.91 -7.31 12.53
C GLU A 130 -15.86 -6.40 13.20
N LEU A 131 -15.92 -5.10 12.90
CA LEU A 131 -15.07 -4.10 13.52
C LEU A 131 -15.46 -3.90 14.99
N THR A 132 -14.48 -3.93 15.89
CA THR A 132 -14.74 -3.84 17.34
C THR A 132 -14.60 -2.42 17.90
N LEU A 133 -13.94 -1.53 17.15
CA LEU A 133 -13.61 -0.17 17.59
C LEU A 133 -14.40 0.92 16.87
N VAL A 134 -15.07 0.57 15.78
CA VAL A 134 -15.76 1.50 14.88
C VAL A 134 -17.13 0.92 14.54
N ASP A 135 -18.18 1.72 14.70
CA ASP A 135 -19.49 1.42 14.12
C ASP A 135 -19.43 1.69 12.62
N GLU A 136 -19.41 0.62 11.84
CA GLU A 136 -19.28 0.67 10.39
C GLU A 136 -20.45 1.42 9.75
N GLN A 137 -21.69 1.14 10.16
CA GLN A 137 -22.87 1.76 9.57
C GLN A 137 -22.95 3.25 9.89
N GLN A 138 -22.63 3.63 11.13
CA GLN A 138 -22.54 5.04 11.52
C GLN A 138 -21.44 5.76 10.72
N THR A 139 -20.31 5.10 10.48
CA THR A 139 -19.19 5.66 9.72
C THR A 139 -19.57 5.88 8.26
N ILE A 140 -20.22 4.90 7.63
CA ILE A 140 -20.76 5.02 6.26
C ILE A 140 -21.73 6.18 6.16
N ASN A 141 -22.65 6.34 7.13
CA ASN A 141 -23.62 7.43 7.13
C ASN A 141 -22.94 8.80 7.22
N LYS A 142 -21.97 8.96 8.15
CA LYS A 142 -21.18 10.20 8.27
C LYS A 142 -20.41 10.53 6.99
N LEU A 143 -19.83 9.53 6.32
CA LEU A 143 -19.13 9.73 5.05
C LEU A 143 -20.08 10.18 3.93
N ARG A 144 -21.29 9.62 3.87
CA ARG A 144 -22.32 10.04 2.91
C ARG A 144 -22.72 11.50 3.12
N GLU A 145 -23.03 11.89 4.36
CA GLU A 145 -23.37 13.27 4.72
C GLU A 145 -22.25 14.26 4.32
N GLN A 146 -21.00 13.93 4.63
CA GLN A 146 -19.84 14.76 4.26
C GLN A 146 -19.66 14.87 2.73
N THR A 147 -19.94 13.79 2.01
CA THR A 147 -19.82 13.75 0.55
C THR A 147 -20.94 14.56 -0.10
N GLU A 148 -22.16 14.46 0.40
CA GLU A 148 -23.31 15.25 -0.05
C GLU A 148 -23.08 16.75 0.19
N ALA A 149 -22.63 17.13 1.39
CA ALA A 149 -22.26 18.52 1.69
C ALA A 149 -21.13 19.05 0.78
N ARG A 150 -20.21 18.19 0.35
CA ARG A 150 -19.15 18.55 -0.61
C ARG A 150 -19.62 18.52 -2.06
N ARG A 151 -20.72 17.85 -2.40
CA ARG A 151 -21.16 17.60 -3.78
C ARG A 151 -21.41 18.89 -4.55
N GLU A 152 -21.86 19.94 -3.86
CA GLU A 152 -22.04 21.28 -4.42
C GLU A 152 -20.71 22.01 -4.72
N SER A 153 -19.62 21.65 -4.02
CA SER A 153 -18.26 22.22 -4.20
C SER A 153 -17.38 21.42 -5.17
N VAL A 154 -17.79 20.21 -5.56
CA VAL A 154 -17.07 19.32 -6.48
C VAL A 154 -17.70 19.45 -7.87
N ALA A 155 -17.72 20.66 -8.41
CA ALA A 155 -17.95 20.85 -9.83
C ALA A 155 -16.73 20.29 -10.59
N ASN A 156 -16.97 19.20 -11.32
CA ASN A 156 -16.13 18.54 -12.31
C ASN A 156 -14.70 18.08 -11.89
N PRO A 157 -14.45 16.76 -11.71
CA PRO A 157 -13.12 16.19 -11.43
C PRO A 157 -12.02 16.58 -12.44
N SER A 158 -12.42 16.87 -13.68
CA SER A 158 -11.50 17.32 -14.73
C SER A 158 -10.96 18.73 -14.49
N ASP A 159 -11.70 19.60 -13.79
CA ASP A 159 -11.29 20.97 -13.54
C ASP A 159 -10.27 21.05 -12.39
N ARG A 160 -10.46 20.27 -11.32
CA ARG A 160 -9.47 20.18 -10.22
C ARG A 160 -8.15 19.57 -10.68
N THR A 161 -8.20 18.55 -11.55
CA THR A 161 -6.99 17.95 -12.12
C THR A 161 -6.27 18.96 -13.03
N ARG A 162 -7.03 19.74 -13.82
CA ARG A 162 -6.48 20.81 -14.66
C ARG A 162 -5.86 21.94 -13.83
N ASP A 163 -6.47 22.33 -12.73
CA ASP A 163 -5.96 23.36 -11.83
C ASP A 163 -4.72 22.89 -11.06
N ALA A 164 -4.70 21.65 -10.57
CA ALA A 164 -3.51 21.04 -9.97
C ALA A 164 -2.36 20.92 -10.97
N MET A 165 -2.64 20.53 -12.22
CA MET A 165 -1.65 20.48 -13.29
C MET A 165 -1.10 21.87 -13.64
N ARG A 166 -1.96 22.90 -13.74
CA ARG A 166 -1.54 24.30 -13.92
C ARG A 166 -0.65 24.78 -12.78
N HIS A 167 -0.98 24.42 -11.55
CA HIS A 167 -0.17 24.76 -10.38
C HIS A 167 1.19 24.04 -10.40
N MET A 168 1.23 22.76 -10.78
CA MET A 168 2.48 22.02 -10.95
C MET A 168 3.34 22.57 -12.09
N GLU A 169 2.74 23.04 -13.19
CA GLU A 169 3.47 23.73 -14.26
C GLU A 169 4.08 25.05 -13.79
N GLN A 170 3.34 25.84 -13.00
CA GLN A 170 3.86 27.06 -12.38
C GLN A 170 5.02 26.78 -11.43
N VAL A 171 4.92 25.72 -10.61
CA VAL A 171 6.01 25.29 -9.72
C VAL A 171 7.22 24.83 -10.53
N ARG A 172 7.02 24.04 -11.59
CA ARG A 172 8.12 23.61 -12.50
C ARG A 172 8.79 24.81 -13.19
N ALA A 173 8.01 25.78 -13.67
CA ALA A 173 8.53 26.98 -14.30
C ALA A 173 9.30 27.87 -13.30
N ALA A 174 8.80 28.01 -12.07
CA ALA A 174 9.49 28.74 -11.00
C ALA A 174 10.81 28.08 -10.60
N VAL A 175 10.83 26.75 -10.50
CA VAL A 175 12.05 25.98 -10.21
C VAL A 175 13.05 26.09 -11.37
N ALA A 176 12.60 26.01 -12.63
CA ALA A 176 13.46 26.17 -13.80
C ALA A 176 14.02 27.60 -13.95
N GLY A 177 13.24 28.63 -13.58
CA GLY A 177 13.64 30.04 -13.60
C GLY A 177 14.56 30.45 -12.43
N SER A 178 14.65 29.65 -11.37
CA SER A 178 15.43 29.95 -10.17
C SER A 178 16.95 29.80 -10.32
N GLY A 179 17.44 29.36 -11.48
CA GLY A 179 18.88 29.40 -11.80
C GLY A 179 19.77 28.54 -10.89
N ALA A 180 19.24 27.48 -10.27
CA ALA A 180 20.02 26.52 -9.48
C ALA A 180 20.91 25.63 -10.38
N LYS A 181 21.92 26.26 -11.01
CA LYS A 181 23.15 25.59 -11.42
C LYS A 181 23.99 25.42 -10.16
N ASP A 182 23.81 24.32 -9.46
CA ASP A 182 24.86 23.61 -8.69
C ASP A 182 24.25 22.49 -7.83
N GLY A 183 24.22 21.28 -8.42
CA GLY A 183 24.73 20.05 -7.81
C GLY A 183 24.11 19.46 -6.53
N LYS A 184 23.13 20.07 -5.85
CA LYS A 184 22.45 19.46 -4.68
C LYS A 184 20.96 19.80 -4.64
N ALA A 185 20.21 19.37 -5.65
CA ALA A 185 18.75 19.33 -5.56
C ALA A 185 18.33 17.93 -5.09
N MET A 186 17.59 17.88 -3.98
CA MET A 186 16.84 16.70 -3.53
C MET A 186 16.07 16.14 -4.73
N GLN A 187 16.45 14.94 -5.20
CA GLN A 187 15.70 14.23 -6.24
C GLN A 187 14.39 13.73 -5.64
N PHE A 188 13.34 14.54 -5.70
CA PHE A 188 11.99 14.02 -5.76
C PHE A 188 11.83 13.36 -7.13
N VAL A 189 11.97 12.03 -7.17
CA VAL A 189 11.71 11.23 -8.38
C VAL A 189 10.20 11.18 -8.62
N GLY A 190 9.68 12.26 -9.19
CA GLY A 190 8.36 12.31 -9.82
C GLY A 190 8.55 12.22 -11.34
N LEU A 191 8.48 11.01 -11.89
CA LEU A 191 8.70 10.80 -13.32
C LEU A 191 7.37 10.64 -14.07
N ALA A 192 6.92 11.76 -14.63
CA ALA A 192 6.26 11.74 -15.93
C ALA A 192 7.36 11.83 -17.00
N GLY A 193 7.51 10.82 -17.85
CA GLY A 193 8.49 10.83 -18.95
C GLY A 193 8.50 9.53 -19.75
N ARG A 194 8.14 9.64 -21.02
CA ARG A 194 7.97 8.58 -22.03
C ARG A 194 9.23 7.76 -22.33
N ALA A 195 9.03 6.48 -22.64
CA ALA A 195 9.44 5.86 -23.91
C ALA A 195 8.39 4.79 -24.25
#